data_AF-A0A6D2IFZ6-F1
#
_entry.id   AF-A0A6D2IFZ6-F1
#
_cell.length_a   1.000
_cell.length_b   1.000
_cell.length_c   1.000
_cell.angle_alpha   90.00
_cell.angle_beta   90.00
_cell.angle_gamma   90.00
#
_symmetry.space_group_name_H-M   'P 1'
#
loop_
_entity.id
_entity.type
_entity.pdbx_description
1 polymer ?
#
loop_
_entity_poly.entity_id
_entity_poly.type
_entity_poly.pdbx_seq_one_letter_code
_entity_poly.pdbx_strand_id
1 'polypeptide(L)' 'MGIHKRKFPSQKFEDDKVIVPKESSWFGFYGDNATAEEPVLPASQTQLYTEDWIGLKTLDYAGKVQFVSVPGTR' A
#
# COMPACT_ATOMS: atom_id res chain seq x y z
N MET A 1 -5.88 6.93 31.27
CA MET A 1 -6.18 5.77 30.39
C MET A 1 -5.64 6.08 29.00
N GLY A 2 -4.42 5.66 28.67
CA GLY A 2 -3.78 5.99 27.39
C GLY A 2 -4.31 5.09 26.26
N ILE A 3 -5.20 5.62 25.42
CA ILE A 3 -5.59 4.97 24.18
C ILE A 3 -4.35 4.84 23.28
N HIS A 4 -3.86 3.61 23.15
CA HIS A 4 -2.79 3.29 22.21
C HIS A 4 -3.33 3.59 20.80
N LYS A 5 -2.75 4.58 20.12
CA LYS A 5 -3.05 4.88 18.72
C LYS A 5 -2.57 3.68 17.88
N ARG A 6 -3.45 2.71 17.65
CA ARG A 6 -3.16 1.56 16.78
C ARG A 6 -2.90 2.08 15.37
N LYS A 7 -1.71 1.81 14.84
CA LYS A 7 -1.38 2.02 13.43
C LYS A 7 -1.66 0.73 12.67
N PHE A 8 -2.08 0.87 11.41
CA PHE A 8 -2.20 -0.22 10.46
C PHE A 8 -0.86 -0.37 9.73
N PRO A 9 -0.05 -1.40 10.05
CA PRO A 9 1.20 -1.63 9.36
C PRO A 9 0.95 -2.29 8.00
N SER A 10 1.57 -1.73 6.96
CA SER A 10 1.66 -2.32 5.62
C SER A 10 3.14 -2.56 5.32
N GLN A 11 3.50 -3.79 4.97
CA GLN A 11 4.90 -4.21 4.84
C GLN A 11 5.19 -4.73 3.45
N LYS A 12 6.23 -4.19 2.80
CA LYS A 12 6.69 -4.62 1.48
C LYS A 12 8.12 -5.15 1.59
N PHE A 13 8.36 -6.31 1.00
CA PHE A 13 9.71 -6.85 0.80
C PHE A 13 10.26 -6.35 -0.54
N GLU A 14 11.47 -5.82 -0.56
CA GLU A 14 12.02 -5.19 -1.78
C GLU A 14 12.30 -6.21 -2.90
N ASP A 15 12.63 -7.45 -2.54
CA ASP A 15 12.95 -8.54 -3.47
C ASP A 15 11.87 -9.63 -3.51
N ASP A 16 10.61 -9.27 -3.19
CA ASP A 16 9.48 -10.21 -3.24
C ASP A 16 9.26 -10.73 -4.67
N LYS A 17 9.22 -12.06 -4.82
CA LYS A 17 8.95 -12.76 -6.10
C LYS A 17 7.62 -13.51 -6.10
N VAL A 18 6.90 -13.50 -4.97
CA VAL A 18 5.64 -14.21 -4.79
C VAL A 18 4.47 -13.25 -5.03
N ILE A 19 4.56 -12.03 -4.50
CA ILE A 19 3.54 -11.00 -4.66
C ILE A 19 3.86 -10.16 -5.89
N VAL A 20 2.99 -10.20 -6.90
CA VAL A 20 3.13 -9.42 -8.15
C VAL A 20 1.86 -8.60 -8.40
N PRO A 21 1.94 -7.26 -8.47
CA PRO A 21 3.12 -6.43 -8.21
C PRO A 21 3.44 -6.38 -6.70
N LYS A 22 4.72 -6.30 -6.32
CA LYS A 22 5.14 -6.27 -4.89
C LYS A 22 4.54 -5.07 -4.13
N GLU A 23 4.31 -3.97 -4.83
CA GLU A 23 3.67 -2.74 -4.35
C GLU A 23 2.23 -2.96 -3.86
N SER A 24 1.57 -4.07 -4.23
CA SER A 24 0.25 -4.43 -3.69
C SER A 24 0.26 -4.62 -2.17
N SER A 25 1.40 -4.96 -1.58
CA SER A 25 1.58 -4.98 -0.12
C SER A 25 1.45 -3.60 0.53
N TRP A 26 1.59 -2.54 -0.27
CA TRP A 26 1.39 -1.14 0.09
C TRP A 26 0.21 -0.53 -0.66
N PHE A 27 -0.76 -1.34 -1.10
CA PHE A 27 -1.95 -0.88 -1.82
C PHE A 27 -1.68 -0.19 -3.16
N GLY A 28 -0.49 -0.35 -3.75
CA GLY A 28 -0.22 0.01 -5.13
C GLY A 28 -0.72 -1.08 -6.09
N PHE A 29 -1.14 -0.71 -7.30
CA PHE A 29 -1.59 -1.69 -8.28
C PHE A 29 -1.39 -1.19 -9.72
N TYR A 30 -1.49 -2.08 -10.69
CA TYR A 30 -1.50 -1.71 -12.09
C TYR A 30 -2.66 -0.75 -12.39
N GLY A 31 -2.44 0.17 -13.32
CA GLY A 31 -3.50 1.05 -13.82
C GLY A 31 -4.57 0.30 -14.61
N ASP A 32 -5.67 0.98 -14.91
CA ASP A 32 -6.72 0.40 -15.73
C ASP A 32 -6.20 0.07 -17.13
N ASN A 33 -6.44 -1.17 -17.57
CA ASN A 33 -5.94 -1.73 -18.84
C ASN A 33 -4.41 -1.82 -18.95
N ALA A 34 -3.68 -1.65 -17.85
CA ALA A 34 -2.22 -1.74 -17.86
C ALA A 34 -1.74 -3.16 -18.09
N THR A 35 -0.60 -3.27 -18.76
CA THR A 35 0.12 -4.54 -18.91
C THR A 35 1.13 -4.70 -17.77
N ALA A 36 1.63 -5.92 -17.56
CA ALA A 36 2.61 -6.20 -16.52
C ALA A 36 3.95 -5.44 -16.72
N GLU A 37 4.17 -4.86 -17.90
CA GLU A 37 5.36 -4.05 -18.23
C GLU A 37 5.18 -2.56 -17.89
N GLU A 38 3.97 -2.12 -17.60
CA GLU A 38 3.68 -0.73 -17.25
C GLU A 38 3.97 -0.44 -15.77
N PRO A 39 4.34 0.81 -15.44
CA PRO A 39 4.64 1.19 -14.08
C PRO A 39 3.42 1.02 -13.15
N VAL A 40 3.68 0.49 -11.97
CA VAL A 40 2.67 0.30 -10.92
C VAL A 40 2.27 1.66 -10.34
N LEU A 41 0.97 1.90 -10.19
CA LEU A 41 0.47 3.09 -9.51
C LEU A 41 0.74 2.97 -8.00
N PRO A 42 1.31 4.02 -7.37
CA PRO A 42 1.36 4.07 -5.91
C PRO A 42 -0.07 4.15 -5.35
N ALA A 43 -0.25 3.73 -4.09
CA ALA A 43 -1.57 3.75 -3.43
C ALA A 43 -2.31 5.06 -3.63
N SER A 44 -1.63 6.20 -3.47
CA SER A 44 -2.20 7.54 -3.59
C SER A 44 -2.83 7.88 -4.95
N GLN A 45 -2.51 7.12 -6.00
CA GLN A 45 -3.05 7.28 -7.35
C GLN A 45 -4.12 6.24 -7.72
N THR A 46 -4.36 5.24 -6.86
CA THR A 46 -5.40 4.22 -7.08
C THR A 46 -6.79 4.74 -6.69
N GLN A 47 -7.85 4.25 -7.35
CA GLN A 47 -9.24 4.56 -6.98
C GLN A 47 -9.55 4.16 -5.53
N LEU A 48 -9.04 3.01 -5.08
CA LEU A 48 -9.17 2.53 -3.69
C LEU A 48 -8.77 3.60 -2.65
N TYR A 49 -7.71 4.36 -2.94
CA TYR A 49 -7.26 5.46 -2.09
C TYR A 49 -8.00 6.76 -2.39
N THR A 50 -8.07 7.19 -3.65
CA THR A 50 -8.58 8.53 -4.00
C THR A 50 -10.05 8.71 -3.63
N GLU A 51 -10.85 7.65 -3.79
CA GLU A 51 -12.26 7.55 -3.43
C GLU A 51 -12.50 6.99 -2.02
N ASP A 52 -11.43 6.65 -1.30
CA ASP A 52 -11.45 6.20 0.10
C ASP A 52 -12.34 4.97 0.37
N TRP A 53 -12.41 4.01 -0.56
CA TRP A 53 -13.32 2.84 -0.50
C TRP A 53 -13.22 2.03 0.80
N ILE A 54 -12.02 1.95 1.37
CA ILE A 54 -11.76 1.20 2.61
C ILE A 54 -11.32 2.11 3.77
N GLY A 55 -11.42 3.43 3.62
CA GLY A 55 -10.95 4.39 4.61
C GLY A 55 -9.42 4.58 4.65
N LEU A 56 -8.67 4.08 3.66
CA LEU A 56 -7.20 4.14 3.65
C LEU A 56 -6.69 5.58 3.62
N LYS A 57 -7.29 6.46 2.81
CA LYS A 57 -6.93 7.87 2.71
C LYS A 57 -7.26 8.60 4.00
N THR A 58 -8.42 8.32 4.60
CA THR A 58 -8.77 8.86 5.92
C THR A 58 -7.78 8.42 7.01
N LEU A 59 -7.36 7.16 7.01
CA LEU A 59 -6.38 6.65 7.97
C LEU A 59 -4.99 7.24 7.75
N ASP A 60 -4.57 7.40 6.50
CA ASP A 60 -3.28 8.00 6.15
C ASP A 60 -3.22 9.47 6.60
N TYR A 61 -4.24 10.27 6.27
CA TYR A 61 -4.34 11.66 6.76
C TYR A 61 -4.37 11.76 8.28
N ALA A 62 -4.93 10.76 8.97
CA ALA A 62 -4.94 10.70 10.43
C ALA A 62 -3.62 10.21 11.05
N GLY A 63 -2.60 9.90 10.24
CA GLY A 63 -1.31 9.35 10.67
C GLY A 63 -1.42 7.93 11.26
N LYS A 64 -2.45 7.19 10.86
CA LYS A 64 -2.78 5.84 11.36
C LYS A 64 -2.31 4.71 10.45
N VAL A 65 -1.73 5.01 9.29
CA VAL A 65 -1.10 4.01 8.41
C VAL A 65 0.41 4.08 8.60
N GLN A 66 1.08 2.93 8.51
CA GLN A 66 2.54 2.86 8.51
C GLN A 66 3.01 1.98 7.36
N PHE A 67 3.74 2.58 6.42
CA PHE A 67 4.40 1.87 5.33
C PHE A 67 5.81 1.47 5.76
N VAL A 68 6.10 0.17 5.80
CA VAL A 68 7.38 -0.42 6.21
C VAL A 68 8.00 -1.17 5.05
N SER A 69 9.22 -0.80 4.66
CA SER A 69 10.00 -1.51 3.64
C SER A 69 11.00 -2.39 4.35
N VAL A 70 11.13 -3.62 3.87
CA VAL A 70 12.07 -4.62 4.39
C VAL A 70 12.98 -5.08 3.26
N PRO A 71 14.31 -5.02 3.43
CA PRO A 71 15.22 -5.60 2.45
C PRO A 71 15.11 -7.12 2.42
N GLY A 72 15.31 -7.72 1.24
CA GLY A 72 15.28 -9.17 1.03
C GLY A 72 13.95 -9.70 0.50
N THR A 73 13.86 -11.04 0.45
CA THR A 73 12.66 -11.77 0.02
C THR A 73 11.75 -12.08 1.22
N ARG A 74 10.47 -12.27 0.92
CA ARG A 74 9.54 -12.99 1.80
C ARG A 74 9.76 -14.49 1.71
#